data_AF-A0A2E7ABB1-F1
#
_entry.id   AF-A0A2E7ABB1-F1
#
_cell.length_a   1.000
_cell.length_b   1.000
_cell.length_c   1.000
_cell.angle_alpha   90.00
_cell.angle_beta   90.00
_cell.angle_gamma   90.00
#
_symmetry.space_group_name_H-M   'P 1'
#
loop_
_entity.id
_entity.type
_entity.pdbx_description
1 polymer ?
#
loop_
_entity_poly.entity_id
_entity_poly.type
_entity_poly.pdbx_seq_one_letter_code
_entity_poly.pdbx_strand_id
1 'polypeptide(L)'
;MVAIMAKRTQKAGATARYGPRYGVSVRRRAGSAIAKKSRKYTCPNCHYPKVRRKAAGIWECKKCQHVFSGGVWEPYTRASEANKRIIRRSMEGATATDMTVIAQQAALDYERKLAERDSDAGSEEE
;
A
#
# COMPACT_ATOMS: atom_id res chain seq x y z
N MET A 1 -2.26 -15.55 -39.95
CA MET A 1 -2.99 -14.30 -39.64
C MET A 1 -2.89 -13.99 -38.15
N VAL A 2 -1.91 -13.19 -37.73
CA VAL A 2 -1.90 -12.63 -36.37
C VAL A 2 -2.83 -11.42 -36.40
N ALA A 3 -4.00 -11.53 -35.79
CA ALA A 3 -4.88 -10.37 -35.62
C ALA A 3 -4.17 -9.34 -34.72
N ILE A 4 -3.57 -8.31 -35.31
CA ILE A 4 -3.12 -7.12 -34.59
C ILE A 4 -4.39 -6.50 -34.00
N MET A 5 -4.60 -6.64 -32.69
CA MET A 5 -5.77 -6.10 -32.01
C MET A 5 -5.81 -4.58 -32.17
N ALA A 6 -6.66 -4.10 -33.08
CA ALA A 6 -6.88 -2.68 -33.30
C ALA A 6 -7.44 -2.02 -32.03
N LYS A 7 -6.89 -0.85 -31.67
CA LYS A 7 -7.35 -0.06 -30.52
C LYS A 7 -8.77 0.45 -30.76
N ARG A 8 -9.76 -0.23 -30.17
CA ARG A 8 -11.19 0.06 -30.39
C ARG A 8 -11.69 1.36 -29.75
N THR A 9 -11.00 1.89 -28.74
CA THR A 9 -11.44 3.09 -28.02
C THR A 9 -10.26 4.01 -27.71
N GLN A 10 -10.44 5.32 -27.86
CA GLN A 10 -9.40 6.28 -27.50
C GLN A 10 -9.28 6.50 -25.98
N LYS A 11 -10.41 6.80 -25.31
CA LYS A 11 -10.45 7.22 -23.89
C LYS A 11 -11.23 6.28 -22.96
N ALA A 12 -12.30 5.64 -23.47
CA ALA A 12 -13.26 4.94 -22.62
C ALA A 12 -12.77 3.56 -22.12
N GLY A 13 -11.99 2.82 -22.91
CA GLY A 13 -11.47 1.51 -22.52
C GLY A 13 -12.57 0.56 -22.02
N ALA A 14 -12.32 -0.12 -20.89
CA ALA A 14 -13.24 -1.07 -20.29
C ALA A 14 -14.60 -0.48 -19.84
N THR A 15 -14.70 0.85 -19.75
CA THR A 15 -15.91 1.58 -19.36
C THR A 15 -16.81 1.93 -20.54
N ALA A 16 -16.37 1.65 -21.77
CA ALA A 16 -17.19 1.79 -22.97
C ALA A 16 -18.48 0.95 -22.91
N ARG A 17 -18.50 -0.13 -22.13
CA ARG A 17 -19.70 -0.96 -21.86
C ARG A 17 -20.90 -0.16 -21.32
N TYR A 18 -20.64 0.97 -20.67
CA TYR A 18 -21.68 1.82 -20.08
C TYR A 18 -22.30 2.78 -21.10
N GLY A 19 -21.71 2.90 -22.30
CA GLY A 19 -22.16 3.84 -23.33
C GLY A 19 -22.20 5.28 -22.83
N PRO A 20 -23.20 6.08 -23.24
CA PRO A 20 -23.33 7.48 -22.85
C PRO A 20 -23.83 7.68 -21.41
N ARG A 21 -24.28 6.63 -20.72
CA ARG A 21 -24.95 6.71 -19.40
C ARG A 21 -23.99 7.04 -18.24
N TYR A 22 -24.54 7.54 -17.13
CA TYR A 22 -23.89 7.79 -15.82
C TYR A 22 -22.89 8.95 -15.73
N GLY A 23 -22.54 9.61 -16.84
CA GLY A 23 -21.61 10.74 -16.84
C GLY A 23 -20.12 10.36 -16.76
N VAL A 24 -19.25 11.31 -17.11
CA VAL A 24 -17.81 11.06 -17.31
C VAL A 24 -17.08 10.75 -15.99
N SER A 25 -17.38 11.49 -14.92
CA SER A 25 -16.71 11.37 -13.62
C SER A 25 -16.89 9.98 -13.00
N VAL A 26 -18.13 9.48 -13.00
CA VAL A 26 -18.49 8.15 -12.49
C VAL A 26 -17.81 7.06 -13.32
N ARG A 27 -17.88 7.15 -14.65
CA ARG A 27 -17.21 6.19 -15.53
C ARG A 27 -15.70 6.18 -15.32
N ARG A 28 -15.06 7.35 -15.11
CA ARG A 28 -13.62 7.41 -14.84
C ARG A 28 -13.23 6.69 -13.55
N ARG A 29 -14.00 6.87 -12.46
CA ARG A 29 -13.78 6.17 -11.18
C ARG A 29 -14.04 4.67 -11.30
N ALA A 30 -15.08 4.27 -12.01
CA ALA A 30 -15.34 2.85 -12.28
C ALA A 30 -14.22 2.23 -13.12
N GLY A 31 -13.68 2.97 -14.09
CA GLY A 31 -12.58 2.53 -14.94
C GLY A 31 -11.30 2.24 -14.17
N SER A 32 -10.92 3.12 -13.23
CA SER A 32 -9.75 2.86 -12.38
C SER A 32 -9.95 1.63 -11.48
N ALA A 33 -11.14 1.44 -10.91
CA ALA A 33 -11.46 0.27 -10.11
C ALA A 33 -11.45 -1.03 -10.93
N ILE A 34 -12.00 -1.02 -12.14
CA ILE A 34 -12.02 -2.17 -13.05
C ILE A 34 -10.58 -2.50 -13.51
N ALA A 35 -9.77 -1.50 -13.84
CA ALA A 35 -8.39 -1.68 -14.25
C ALA A 35 -7.59 -2.40 -13.16
N LYS A 36 -7.68 -1.91 -11.92
CA LYS A 36 -7.12 -2.53 -10.72
C LYS A 36 -7.57 -3.98 -10.55
N LYS A 37 -8.89 -4.22 -10.52
CA LYS A 37 -9.47 -5.56 -10.41
C LYS A 37 -8.98 -6.53 -11.48
N SER A 38 -8.81 -6.06 -12.72
CA SER A 38 -8.44 -6.91 -13.86
C SER A 38 -6.94 -7.21 -13.97
N ARG A 39 -6.10 -6.47 -13.23
CA ARG A 39 -4.65 -6.65 -13.21
C ARG A 39 -4.30 -8.01 -12.59
N LYS A 40 -3.22 -8.63 -13.08
CA LYS A 40 -2.61 -9.80 -12.44
C LYS A 40 -1.64 -9.32 -11.38
N TYR A 41 -1.72 -9.89 -10.17
CA TYR A 41 -0.86 -9.53 -9.05
C TYR A 41 0.12 -10.65 -8.73
N THR A 42 1.22 -10.28 -8.07
CA THR A 42 2.25 -11.19 -7.58
C THR A 42 1.73 -11.97 -6.38
N CYS A 43 1.89 -13.29 -6.38
CA CYS A 43 1.51 -14.17 -5.28
C CYS A 43 2.47 -14.02 -4.10
N PRO A 44 1.99 -13.99 -2.84
CA PRO A 44 2.88 -13.91 -1.68
C PRO A 44 3.62 -15.21 -1.39
N ASN A 45 3.13 -16.35 -1.89
CA ASN A 45 3.72 -17.68 -1.66
C ASN A 45 4.70 -18.06 -2.79
N CYS A 46 4.24 -18.08 -4.05
CA CYS A 46 5.09 -18.50 -5.18
C CYS A 46 5.77 -17.36 -5.94
N HIS A 47 5.48 -16.08 -5.63
CA HIS A 47 6.06 -14.90 -6.29
C HIS A 47 5.82 -14.76 -7.81
N TYR A 48 4.90 -15.52 -8.40
CA TYR A 48 4.50 -15.34 -9.81
C TYR A 48 3.32 -14.36 -9.95
N PRO A 49 3.27 -13.53 -11.03
CA PRO A 49 2.17 -12.61 -11.32
C PRO A 49 0.96 -13.33 -11.93
N LYS A 50 0.42 -14.31 -11.20
CA LYS A 50 -0.71 -15.17 -11.60
C LYS A 50 -1.91 -15.10 -10.64
N VAL A 51 -1.92 -14.14 -9.72
CA VAL A 51 -3.06 -13.90 -8.84
C VAL A 51 -4.21 -13.23 -9.60
N ARG A 52 -5.42 -13.75 -9.40
CA ARG A 52 -6.67 -13.19 -9.93
C ARG A 52 -7.72 -13.12 -8.81
N ARG A 53 -8.71 -12.24 -8.99
CA ARG A 53 -9.83 -12.11 -8.05
C ARG A 53 -10.78 -13.28 -8.22
N LYS A 54 -11.10 -13.97 -7.12
CA LYS A 54 -12.12 -15.03 -7.07
C LYS A 54 -13.48 -14.43 -6.69
N ALA A 55 -13.52 -13.68 -5.59
CA ALA A 55 -14.72 -12.98 -5.11
C ALA A 55 -14.36 -11.60 -4.54
N ALA A 56 -15.34 -10.86 -4.01
CA ALA A 56 -15.06 -9.61 -3.32
C ALA A 56 -14.15 -9.87 -2.10
N GLY A 57 -12.97 -9.27 -2.08
CA GLY A 57 -11.99 -9.47 -0.99
C GLY A 57 -11.24 -10.81 -1.00
N ILE A 58 -11.55 -11.73 -1.92
CA ILE A 58 -10.91 -13.05 -2.01
C ILE A 58 -10.12 -13.16 -3.30
N TRP A 59 -8.83 -13.49 -3.17
CA TRP A 59 -7.88 -13.59 -4.27
C TRP A 59 -7.25 -14.98 -4.31
N GLU A 60 -6.98 -15.47 -5.52
CA GLU A 60 -6.47 -16.82 -5.76
C GLU A 60 -5.31 -16.79 -6.75
N CYS A 61 -4.22 -17.48 -6.44
CA CYS A 61 -3.14 -17.72 -7.38
C CYS A 61 -3.44 -18.93 -8.27
N LYS A 62 -3.51 -18.74 -9.59
CA LYS A 62 -3.69 -19.85 -10.52
C LYS A 62 -2.50 -20.82 -10.61
N LYS A 63 -1.32 -20.45 -10.09
CA LYS A 63 -0.12 -21.32 -10.14
C LYS A 63 -0.09 -22.31 -8.98
N CYS A 64 -0.12 -21.81 -7.74
CA CYS A 64 0.02 -22.62 -6.53
C CYS A 64 -1.30 -22.79 -5.77
N GLN A 65 -2.43 -22.36 -6.33
CA GLN A 65 -3.78 -22.46 -5.74
C GLN A 65 -3.93 -21.80 -4.36
N HIS A 66 -2.97 -20.96 -3.95
CA HIS A 66 -3.07 -20.22 -2.71
C HIS A 66 -4.20 -19.19 -2.78
N VAL A 67 -5.17 -19.34 -1.88
CA VAL A 67 -6.31 -18.42 -1.69
C VAL A 67 -6.04 -17.56 -0.46
N PHE A 68 -6.21 -16.25 -0.59
CA PHE A 68 -5.97 -15.32 0.50
C PHE A 68 -6.95 -14.14 0.48
N SER A 69 -7.11 -13.50 1.63
CA SER A 69 -7.93 -12.31 1.80
C SER A 69 -7.15 -11.04 1.44
N GLY A 70 -7.84 -10.07 0.86
CA GLY A 70 -7.27 -8.79 0.47
C GLY A 70 -8.34 -7.73 0.26
N GLY A 71 -7.98 -6.62 -0.38
CA GLY A 71 -8.94 -5.57 -0.71
C GLY A 71 -9.94 -5.98 -1.79
N VAL A 72 -11.02 -5.20 -1.91
CA VAL A 72 -12.10 -5.44 -2.88
C VAL A 72 -11.62 -5.27 -4.32
N TRP A 73 -10.78 -4.26 -4.59
CA TRP A 73 -10.28 -3.89 -5.92
C TRP A 73 -8.82 -4.30 -6.16
N GLU A 74 -8.02 -4.38 -5.10
CA GLU A 74 -6.60 -4.71 -5.12
C GLU A 74 -6.31 -5.68 -3.96
N PRO A 75 -5.51 -6.75 -4.15
CA PRO A 75 -5.20 -7.69 -3.07
C PRO A 75 -4.39 -7.01 -1.96
N TYR A 76 -3.47 -6.12 -2.32
CA TYR A 76 -2.64 -5.35 -1.39
C TYR A 76 -3.16 -3.91 -1.32
N THR A 77 -3.73 -3.54 -0.19
CA THR A 77 -4.21 -2.19 0.10
C THR A 77 -3.15 -1.38 0.84
N ARG A 78 -3.23 -0.05 0.79
CA ARG A 78 -2.33 0.84 1.55
C ARG A 78 -2.33 0.51 3.05
N ALA A 79 -3.50 0.23 3.62
CA ALA A 79 -3.63 -0.18 5.02
C ALA A 79 -2.94 -1.54 5.27
N SER A 80 -3.15 -2.54 4.39
CA SER A 80 -2.48 -3.83 4.55
C SER A 80 -0.96 -3.73 4.45
N GLU A 81 -0.45 -2.83 3.60
CA GLU A 81 0.99 -2.59 3.47
C GLU A 81 1.56 -1.91 4.72
N ALA A 82 0.87 -0.89 5.25
CA ALA A 82 1.24 -0.24 6.50
C ALA A 82 1.25 -1.22 7.68
N ASN A 83 0.20 -2.05 7.81
CA ASN A 83 0.10 -3.05 8.86
C ASN A 83 1.22 -4.09 8.77
N LYS A 84 1.59 -4.53 7.55
CA LYS A 84 2.72 -5.45 7.36
C LYS A 84 4.04 -4.83 7.82
N ARG A 85 4.25 -3.52 7.63
CA ARG A 85 5.45 -2.83 8.12
C ARG A 85 5.49 -2.79 9.65
N ILE A 86 4.36 -2.52 10.30
CA ILE A 86 4.25 -2.51 11.76
C ILE A 86 4.50 -3.91 12.33
N ILE A 87 3.84 -4.94 11.78
CA ILE A 87 4.02 -6.33 12.20
C ILE A 87 5.47 -6.76 12.03
N ARG A 88 6.10 -6.44 10.89
CA ARG A 88 7.51 -6.75 10.65
C ARG A 88 8.41 -6.11 11.70
N ARG A 89 8.22 -4.81 12.01
CA ARG A 89 8.96 -4.12 13.08
C ARG A 89 8.71 -4.76 14.46
N SER A 90 7.51 -5.24 14.71
CA SER A 90 7.19 -5.94 15.97
C SER A 90 7.85 -7.31 16.08
N MET A 91 8.03 -8.02 14.97
CA MET A 91 8.61 -9.37 14.94
C MET A 91 10.14 -9.37 14.87
N GLU A 92 10.72 -8.53 14.01
CA GLU A 92 12.17 -8.43 13.78
C GLU A 92 12.85 -7.47 14.78
N GLY A 93 12.05 -6.72 15.55
CA GLY A 93 12.52 -5.61 16.38
C GLY A 93 12.76 -4.33 15.55
N ALA A 94 13.25 -3.28 16.22
CA ALA A 94 13.74 -2.09 15.54
C ALA A 94 14.92 -2.49 14.63
N THR A 95 14.84 -2.19 13.33
CA THR A 95 15.97 -2.44 12.42
C THR A 95 17.20 -1.66 12.89
N ALA A 96 18.41 -2.06 12.49
CA ALA A 96 19.64 -1.35 12.88
C ALA A 96 19.57 0.17 12.65
N THR A 97 18.89 0.59 11.57
CA THR A 97 18.57 1.99 11.27
C THR A 97 17.57 2.63 12.23
N ASP A 98 16.54 1.89 12.66
CA ASP A 98 15.58 2.36 13.67
C ASP A 98 16.30 2.53 15.02
N MET A 99 17.22 1.62 15.36
CA MET A 99 18.04 1.71 16.58
C MET A 99 18.98 2.94 16.58
N THR A 100 19.61 3.26 15.45
CA THR A 100 20.47 4.46 15.36
C THR A 100 19.67 5.75 15.53
N VAL A 101 18.45 5.80 14.98
CA VAL A 101 17.58 6.98 15.13
C VAL A 101 17.09 7.12 16.57
N ILE A 102 16.69 6.01 17.21
CA ILE A 102 16.29 6.01 18.63
C ILE A 102 17.44 6.52 19.51
N ALA A 103 18.67 6.07 19.26
CA ALA A 103 19.85 6.53 20.00
C ALA A 103 20.14 8.02 19.79
N GLN A 104 20.06 8.52 18.55
CA GLN A 104 20.23 9.95 18.25
C GLN A 104 19.16 10.81 18.93
N GLN A 105 17.90 10.38 18.89
CA GLN A 105 16.79 11.10 19.53
C GLN A 105 16.99 11.18 21.05
N ALA A 106 17.35 10.06 21.68
CA ALA A 106 17.62 10.00 23.11
C ALA A 106 18.79 10.90 23.53
N ALA A 107 19.84 11.01 22.71
CA ALA A 107 20.96 11.92 22.95
C ALA A 107 20.50 13.40 22.91
N LEU A 108 19.72 13.79 21.89
CA LEU A 108 19.19 15.15 21.78
C LEU A 108 18.25 15.53 22.93
N ASP A 109 17.41 14.59 23.36
CA ASP A 109 16.49 14.80 24.47
C ASP A 109 17.22 14.93 25.81
N TYR A 110 18.36 14.24 25.98
CA TYR A 110 19.23 14.39 27.15
C TYR A 110 19.89 15.77 27.20
N GLU A 111 20.45 16.23 26.08
CA GLU A 111 21.05 17.57 25.97
C GLU A 111 20.01 18.68 26.24
N ARG A 112 18.78 18.53 25.72
CA ARG A 112 17.69 19.46 26.00
C ARG A 112 17.35 19.52 27.50
N LYS A 113 17.23 18.36 28.16
CA LYS A 113 16.96 18.31 29.61
C LYS A 113 18.07 18.93 30.45
N LEU A 114 19.32 18.80 30.02
CA LEU A 114 20.46 19.47 30.65
C LEU A 114 20.32 21.00 30.53
N ALA A 115 20.05 21.49 29.32
CA ALA A 115 19.85 22.92 29.09
C ALA A 115 18.65 23.49 29.87
N GLU A 116 17.54 22.74 29.97
CA GLU A 116 16.37 23.11 30.78
C GLU A 116 16.72 23.16 32.28
N ARG A 117 17.46 22.17 32.79
CA ARG A 117 17.92 22.17 34.19
C ARG A 117 18.82 23.35 34.50
N ASP A 118 19.73 23.68 33.59
CA ASP A 118 20.66 24.80 33.76
C ASP A 118 19.92 26.15 33.67
N SER A 119 18.84 26.25 32.88
CA SER A 119 17.98 27.44 32.86
C SER A 119 17.12 27.60 34.12
N ASP A 120 16.58 26.50 34.66
CA ASP A 120 15.78 26.54 35.90
C ASP A 120 16.69 26.94 37.10
N ALA A 121 17.90 26.39 37.18
CA ALA A 121 18.88 26.76 38.19
C ALA A 121 19.26 28.26 38.13
N GLY A 122 19.36 28.82 36.91
CA GLY A 122 19.62 30.25 36.72
C GLY A 122 18.44 31.15 37.14
N SER A 123 17.21 30.64 37.19
CA SER A 123 16.03 31.39 37.63
C SER A 123 15.79 31.34 39.14
N GLU A 124 16.37 30.35 39.84
CA GLU A 124 16.31 30.23 41.30
C GLU A 124 17.40 31.07 42.00
N GLU A 125 18.44 31.48 41.28
CA GLU A 125 19.56 32.29 41.79
C GLU A 125 19.39 33.82 41.58
N GLU A 126 18.32 34.28 40.93
CA GLU A 126 17.94 35.71 40.77
C GLU A 126 16.88 36.19 41.78
#